data_AF-A0A2B1KZ74-F1
#
_entry.id   AF-A0A2B1KZ74-F1
#
_cell.length_a   1.000
_cell.length_b   1.000
_cell.length_c   1.000
_cell.angle_alpha   90.00
_cell.angle_beta   90.00
_cell.angle_gamma   90.00
#
_symmetry.space_group_name_H-M   'P 1'
#
loop_
_entity.id
_entity.type
_entity.pdbx_description
1 polymer ?
#
loop_
_entity_poly.entity_id
_entity_poly.type
_entity_poly.pdbx_seq_one_letter_code
_entity_poly.pdbx_strand_id
1 'polypeptide(L)'
;MSSFMLRRMRYMELTLICVGEENKVNSLRELVAFQHELIIFTANEKIAAEVRDYGFESAYSCNKEQDFTSICECIKKVILLGDELPIVSFFAERIRFSFQAPITVVTRNKRYPTRLYESIGAKFVVFTNCDNISFLFFE
;
A
#
# COMPACT_ATOMS: atom_id res chain seq x y z
N MET A 1 -10.60 18.29 4.05
CA MET A 1 -10.99 17.76 2.72
C MET A 1 -12.26 18.44 2.26
N SER A 2 -12.33 18.91 1.02
CA SER A 2 -13.53 19.59 0.50
C SER A 2 -14.60 18.58 0.04
N SER A 3 -15.87 18.96 0.12
CA SER A 3 -17.04 18.17 -0.32
C SER A 3 -16.94 17.70 -1.78
N PHE A 4 -16.17 18.40 -2.60
CA PHE A 4 -15.97 18.09 -4.02
C PHE A 4 -15.03 16.88 -4.24
N MET A 5 -13.98 16.74 -3.43
CA MET A 5 -13.07 15.59 -3.48
C MET A 5 -13.79 14.30 -3.06
N LEU A 6 -14.60 14.36 -2.00
CA LEU A 6 -15.41 13.23 -1.53
C LEU A 6 -16.44 12.75 -2.57
N ARG A 7 -17.01 13.66 -3.37
CA ARG A 7 -17.96 13.28 -4.45
C ARG A 7 -17.27 12.63 -5.64
N ARG A 8 -16.03 13.00 -5.96
CA ARG A 8 -15.27 12.41 -7.08
C ARG A 8 -14.72 11.01 -6.74
N MET A 9 -14.43 10.75 -5.46
CA MET A 9 -13.98 9.44 -4.97
C MET A 9 -15.05 8.33 -5.06
N ARG A 10 -16.35 8.67 -5.11
CA ARG A 10 -17.45 7.68 -5.21
C ARG A 10 -17.46 6.83 -6.49
N TYR A 11 -16.64 7.16 -7.49
CA TYR A 11 -16.53 6.41 -8.76
C TYR A 11 -15.09 6.00 -9.12
N MET A 12 -14.10 6.28 -8.27
CA MET A 12 -12.70 5.90 -8.54
C MET A 12 -12.29 4.73 -7.67
N GLU A 13 -11.84 3.66 -8.30
CA GLU A 13 -11.26 2.51 -7.62
C GLU A 13 -9.82 2.87 -7.25
N LEU A 14 -9.54 2.93 -5.95
CA LEU A 14 -8.22 3.30 -5.45
C LEU A 14 -7.44 2.05 -5.05
N THR A 15 -6.14 2.09 -5.29
CA THR A 15 -5.21 1.10 -4.76
C THR A 15 -4.39 1.70 -3.62
N LEU A 16 -4.41 1.03 -2.47
CA LEU A 16 -3.55 1.36 -1.34
C LEU A 16 -2.24 0.58 -1.47
N ILE A 17 -1.11 1.29 -1.48
CA ILE A 17 0.22 0.69 -1.42
C ILE A 17 0.84 0.99 -0.06
N CYS A 18 1.10 -0.05 0.72
CA CYS A 18 1.82 0.06 1.98
C CYS A 18 3.31 -0.20 1.76
N VAL A 19 4.13 0.78 2.12
CA VAL A 19 5.59 0.74 1.95
C VAL A 19 6.24 0.51 3.30
N GLY A 20 6.77 -0.70 3.47
CA GLY A 20 7.37 -1.17 4.71
C GLY A 20 8.75 -0.59 4.99
N GLU A 21 9.68 -0.82 4.08
CA GLU A 21 11.08 -0.44 4.22
C GLU A 21 11.49 0.66 3.22
N GLU A 22 12.51 1.45 3.56
CA GLU A 22 13.02 2.55 2.71
C GLU A 22 13.49 2.04 1.33
N ASN A 23 14.07 0.84 1.27
CA ASN A 23 14.52 0.25 0.02
C ASN A 23 13.38 -0.12 -0.95
N LYS A 24 12.11 -0.14 -0.49
CA LYS A 24 10.93 -0.40 -1.32
C LYS A 24 10.40 0.83 -2.03
N VAL A 25 10.86 2.04 -1.66
CA VAL A 25 10.39 3.27 -2.30
C VAL A 25 10.71 3.30 -3.79
N ASN A 26 11.86 2.74 -4.19
CA ASN A 26 12.25 2.65 -5.59
C ASN A 26 11.23 1.90 -6.46
N SER A 27 10.45 0.99 -5.87
CA SER A 27 9.40 0.25 -6.58
C SER A 27 8.25 1.13 -7.06
N LEU A 28 8.12 2.33 -6.51
CA LEU A 28 7.04 3.26 -6.87
C LEU A 28 7.39 4.15 -8.07
N ARG A 29 8.64 4.22 -8.52
CA ARG A 29 9.07 5.20 -9.54
C ARG A 29 8.27 5.10 -10.85
N GLU A 30 8.04 3.87 -11.31
CA GLU A 30 7.29 3.61 -12.55
C GLU A 30 5.77 3.83 -12.39
N LEU A 31 5.29 3.99 -11.15
CA LEU A 31 3.87 4.17 -10.84
C LEU A 31 3.45 5.64 -10.75
N VAL A 32 4.37 6.60 -10.85
CA VAL A 32 4.08 8.04 -10.72
C VAL A 32 3.03 8.48 -11.74
N ALA A 33 3.03 7.90 -12.95
CA ALA A 33 2.03 8.18 -13.97
C ALA A 33 0.58 7.88 -13.51
N PHE A 34 0.42 6.96 -12.57
CA PHE A 34 -0.86 6.51 -12.01
C PHE A 34 -1.15 7.11 -10.63
N GLN A 35 -0.39 8.12 -10.18
CA GLN A 35 -0.46 8.62 -8.79
C GLN A 35 -1.85 9.07 -8.31
N HIS A 36 -2.75 9.42 -9.23
CA HIS A 36 -4.13 9.84 -8.92
C HIS A 36 -5.06 8.68 -8.51
N GLU A 37 -4.68 7.44 -8.81
CA GLU A 37 -5.41 6.21 -8.42
C GLU A 37 -4.75 5.51 -7.22
N LEU A 38 -3.63 6.06 -6.73
CA LEU A 38 -2.77 5.44 -5.74
C LEU A 38 -2.76 6.23 -4.44
N ILE A 39 -2.88 5.50 -3.35
CA ILE A 39 -2.63 6.02 -2.00
C ILE A 39 -1.42 5.29 -1.45
N ILE A 40 -0.40 6.04 -1.03
CA ILE A 40 0.79 5.46 -0.42
C ILE A 40 0.69 5.60 1.09
N PHE A 41 0.96 4.52 1.81
CA PHE A 41 0.92 4.49 3.26
C PHE A 41 2.19 3.87 3.82
N THR A 42 2.75 4.46 4.87
CA THR A 42 3.98 3.98 5.50
C THR A 42 3.98 4.27 7.00
N ALA A 43 4.79 3.56 7.78
CA ALA A 43 4.98 3.85 9.20
C ALA A 43 6.06 4.93 9.43
N ASN A 44 6.84 5.29 8.41
CA ASN A 44 7.99 6.18 8.52
C ASN A 44 7.74 7.50 7.77
N GLU A 45 7.72 8.63 8.48
CA GLU A 45 7.52 9.96 7.85
C GLU A 45 8.62 10.30 6.84
N LYS A 46 9.84 9.78 7.00
CA LYS A 46 10.91 9.97 6.01
C LYS A 46 10.57 9.31 4.68
N ILE A 47 10.05 8.08 4.73
CA ILE A 47 9.54 7.37 3.55
C ILE A 47 8.39 8.18 2.93
N ALA A 48 7.45 8.67 3.74
CA ALA A 48 6.34 9.47 3.23
C ALA A 48 6.78 10.79 2.59
N ALA A 49 7.81 11.44 3.13
CA ALA A 49 8.41 12.63 2.53
C ALA A 49 9.09 12.31 1.20
N GLU A 50 9.94 11.28 1.16
CA GLU A 50 10.62 10.86 -0.08
C GLU A 50 9.63 10.48 -1.19
N VAL A 51 8.56 9.77 -0.84
CA VAL A 51 7.49 9.39 -1.78
C VAL A 51 6.77 10.62 -2.33
N ARG A 52 6.54 11.65 -1.51
CA ARG A 52 5.97 12.93 -1.99
C ARG A 52 6.91 13.65 -2.92
N ASP A 53 8.21 13.63 -2.65
CA ASP A 53 9.23 14.21 -3.52
C ASP A 53 9.31 13.49 -4.88
N TYR A 54 8.93 12.20 -4.95
CA TYR A 54 8.75 11.48 -6.21
C TYR A 54 7.45 11.80 -6.97
N GLY A 55 6.57 12.64 -6.41
CA GLY A 55 5.34 13.11 -7.07
C GLY A 55 4.05 12.41 -6.65
N PHE A 56 4.07 11.59 -5.61
CA PHE A 56 2.85 11.01 -5.04
C PHE A 56 2.27 11.93 -3.96
N GLU A 57 1.29 12.75 -4.33
CA GLU A 57 0.68 13.72 -3.41
C GLU A 57 -0.06 13.03 -2.25
N SER A 58 -0.64 11.85 -2.52
CA SER A 58 -1.43 11.06 -1.58
C SER A 58 -0.59 10.05 -0.78
N ALA A 59 0.53 10.52 -0.20
CA ALA A 59 1.41 9.70 0.63
C ALA A 59 1.36 10.10 2.10
N TYR A 60 1.08 9.12 2.97
CA TYR A 60 0.72 9.32 4.37
C TYR A 60 1.56 8.45 5.31
N SER A 61 1.83 8.97 6.51
CA SER A 61 2.50 8.23 7.59
C SER A 61 1.56 7.84 8.72
N CYS A 62 1.78 6.66 9.31
CA CYS A 62 0.97 6.08 10.39
C CYS A 62 1.03 6.86 11.71
N ASN A 63 1.96 7.82 11.86
CA ASN A 63 2.14 8.58 13.11
C ASN A 63 1.09 9.67 13.32
N LYS A 64 0.26 9.95 12.32
CA LYS A 64 -0.87 10.85 12.45
C LYS A 64 -2.12 9.97 12.57
N GLU A 65 -2.97 10.24 13.55
CA GLU A 65 -4.33 9.70 13.70
C GLU A 65 -5.20 10.14 12.51
N GLN A 66 -4.80 9.78 11.30
CA GLN A 66 -5.56 10.01 10.10
C GLN A 66 -6.59 8.91 10.04
N ASP A 67 -7.83 9.31 10.24
CA ASP A 67 -9.00 8.45 10.18
C ASP A 67 -9.21 8.02 8.72
N PHE A 68 -8.57 6.92 8.32
CA PHE A 68 -8.66 6.36 6.97
C PHE A 68 -10.06 5.82 6.64
N THR A 69 -10.96 5.75 7.63
CA THR A 69 -12.33 5.22 7.49
C THR A 69 -13.09 5.79 6.30
N SER A 70 -12.96 7.10 6.03
CA SER A 70 -13.62 7.75 4.89
C SER A 70 -13.06 7.35 3.51
N ILE A 71 -11.81 6.90 3.46
CA ILE A 71 -11.12 6.47 2.23
C ILE A 71 -11.30 4.96 2.02
N CYS A 72 -11.60 4.22 3.10
CA CYS A 72 -11.72 2.77 3.09
C CYS A 72 -12.71 2.21 2.06
N GLU A 73 -13.83 2.89 1.83
CA GLU A 73 -14.88 2.42 0.93
C GLU A 73 -14.46 2.42 -0.55
N CYS A 74 -13.51 3.27 -0.93
CA CYS A 74 -13.05 3.42 -2.32
C CYS A 74 -11.85 2.53 -2.64
N ILE A 75 -11.19 1.96 -1.62
CA ILE A 75 -10.04 1.09 -1.82
C ILE A 75 -10.53 -0.30 -2.24
N LYS A 76 -10.16 -0.71 -3.44
CA LYS A 76 -10.49 -2.04 -4.01
C LYS A 76 -9.35 -3.03 -3.94
N LYS A 77 -8.12 -2.53 -3.79
CA LYS A 77 -6.90 -3.34 -3.81
C LYS A 77 -5.90 -2.80 -2.79
N VAL A 78 -5.25 -3.71 -2.08
CA VAL A 78 -4.15 -3.37 -1.18
C VAL A 78 -2.90 -4.13 -1.62
N ILE A 79 -1.79 -3.42 -1.77
CA ILE A 79 -0.48 -3.99 -2.05
C ILE A 79 0.44 -3.62 -0.89
N LEU A 80 1.06 -4.62 -0.27
CA LEU A 80 1.98 -4.44 0.85
C LEU A 80 3.39 -4.81 0.37
N LEU A 81 4.26 -3.81 0.26
CA LEU A 81 5.67 -3.97 -0.05
C LEU A 81 6.45 -4.14 1.25
N GLY A 82 6.92 -5.36 1.53
CA GLY A 82 7.56 -5.68 2.80
C GLY A 82 8.38 -6.97 2.74
N ASP A 83 9.61 -6.93 3.26
CA ASP A 83 10.47 -8.10 3.41
C ASP A 83 10.51 -8.63 4.85
N GLU A 84 10.37 -7.73 5.82
CA GLU A 84 10.38 -8.07 7.23
C GLU A 84 8.98 -8.47 7.71
N LEU A 85 8.85 -9.69 8.22
CA LEU A 85 7.58 -10.21 8.71
C LEU A 85 6.91 -9.31 9.79
N PRO A 86 7.64 -8.70 10.75
CA PRO A 86 7.04 -7.75 11.69
C PRO A 86 6.39 -6.54 11.00
N ILE A 87 7.03 -6.00 9.97
CA ILE A 87 6.52 -4.85 9.20
C ILE A 87 5.28 -5.27 8.40
N VAL A 88 5.35 -6.41 7.72
CA VAL A 88 4.18 -6.96 6.99
C VAL A 88 3.00 -7.19 7.94
N SER A 89 3.24 -7.79 9.10
CA SER A 89 2.20 -8.05 10.09
C SER A 89 1.59 -6.75 10.62
N PHE A 90 2.41 -5.73 10.92
CA PHE A 90 1.97 -4.42 11.39
C PHE A 90 0.94 -3.76 10.46
N PHE A 91 1.20 -3.80 9.14
CA PHE A 91 0.28 -3.25 8.14
C PHE A 91 -0.93 -4.16 7.94
N ALA A 92 -0.73 -5.46 7.81
CA ALA A 92 -1.81 -6.41 7.56
C ALA A 92 -2.87 -6.34 8.68
N GLU A 93 -2.46 -6.23 9.94
CA GLU A 93 -3.37 -6.08 11.06
C GLU A 93 -4.22 -4.80 10.96
N ARG A 94 -3.57 -3.65 10.73
CA ARG A 94 -4.26 -2.34 10.60
C ARG A 94 -5.22 -2.29 9.43
N ILE A 95 -4.83 -2.91 8.32
CA ILE A 95 -5.61 -2.86 7.08
C ILE A 95 -6.78 -3.83 7.15
N ARG A 96 -6.56 -5.06 7.63
CA ARG A 96 -7.60 -6.11 7.64
C ARG A 96 -8.85 -5.70 8.43
N PHE A 97 -8.70 -4.87 9.45
CA PHE A 97 -9.83 -4.34 10.22
C PHE A 97 -10.49 -3.12 9.58
N SER A 98 -9.75 -2.38 8.75
CA SER A 98 -10.19 -1.09 8.20
C SER A 98 -10.73 -1.19 6.78
N PHE A 99 -10.30 -2.18 5.99
CA PHE A 99 -10.62 -2.31 4.56
C PHE A 99 -11.14 -3.72 4.24
N GLN A 100 -12.15 -3.82 3.37
CA GLN A 100 -12.63 -5.10 2.84
C GLN A 100 -11.81 -5.59 1.62
N ALA A 101 -10.85 -4.79 1.16
CA ALA A 101 -10.05 -5.09 -0.03
C ALA A 101 -9.04 -6.23 0.21
N PRO A 102 -8.80 -7.08 -0.80
CA PRO A 102 -7.80 -8.13 -0.71
C PRO A 102 -6.39 -7.56 -0.58
N ILE A 103 -5.61 -8.12 0.35
CA ILE A 103 -4.21 -7.75 0.59
C ILE A 103 -3.29 -8.65 -0.25
N THR A 104 -2.46 -8.04 -1.08
CA THR A 104 -1.37 -8.70 -1.82
C THR A 104 -0.05 -8.33 -1.18
N VAL A 105 0.65 -9.29 -0.59
CA VAL A 105 2.00 -9.07 -0.07
C VAL A 105 3.01 -9.28 -1.19
N VAL A 106 3.92 -8.32 -1.37
CA VAL A 106 5.03 -8.39 -2.32
C VAL A 106 6.32 -8.40 -1.51
N THR A 107 7.07 -9.50 -1.61
CA THR A 107 8.23 -9.73 -0.74
C THR A 107 9.36 -10.42 -1.49
N ARG A 108 10.59 -10.08 -1.13
CA ARG A 108 11.80 -10.81 -1.53
C ARG A 108 12.07 -11.98 -0.59
N ASN A 109 11.45 -11.98 0.59
CA ASN A 109 11.76 -12.91 1.66
C ASN A 109 11.08 -14.27 1.45
N LYS A 110 11.80 -15.17 0.78
CA LYS A 110 11.36 -16.55 0.52
C LYS A 110 11.55 -17.50 1.71
N ARG A 111 12.02 -17.02 2.87
CA ARG A 111 12.23 -17.87 4.06
C ARG A 111 10.92 -18.29 4.70
N TYR A 112 9.87 -17.49 4.54
CA TYR A 112 8.56 -17.76 5.11
C TYR A 112 7.62 -18.35 4.05
N PRO A 113 6.87 -19.41 4.38
CA PRO A 113 5.91 -19.99 3.46
C PRO A 113 4.72 -19.06 3.24
N THR A 114 4.07 -19.13 2.07
CA THR A 114 2.84 -18.39 1.73
C THR A 114 1.78 -18.47 2.84
N ARG A 115 1.59 -19.66 3.42
CA ARG A 115 0.63 -19.89 4.52
C ARG A 115 0.82 -18.99 5.73
N LEU A 116 2.05 -18.57 6.02
CA LEU A 116 2.32 -17.65 7.11
C LEU A 116 1.77 -16.25 6.79
N TYR A 117 2.01 -15.76 5.59
CA TYR A 117 1.47 -14.49 5.12
C TYR A 117 -0.08 -14.52 5.01
N GLU A 118 -0.65 -15.65 4.60
CA GLU A 118 -2.10 -15.84 4.60
C GLU A 118 -2.69 -15.76 6.01
N SER A 119 -2.02 -16.36 7.01
CA SER A 119 -2.47 -16.33 8.40
C SER A 119 -2.51 -14.92 9.02
N ILE A 120 -1.66 -14.00 8.54
CA ILE A 120 -1.65 -12.60 8.98
C ILE A 120 -2.61 -11.71 8.17
N GLY A 121 -3.29 -12.25 7.15
CA GLY A 121 -4.36 -11.56 6.42
C GLY A 121 -4.10 -11.32 4.93
N ALA A 122 -2.99 -11.82 4.37
CA ALA A 122 -2.77 -11.73 2.93
C ALA A 122 -3.72 -12.68 2.17
N LYS A 123 -4.30 -12.20 1.06
CA LYS A 123 -5.03 -13.06 0.10
C LYS A 123 -4.08 -13.62 -0.96
N PHE A 124 -3.08 -12.82 -1.34
CA PHE A 124 -2.08 -13.19 -2.34
C PHE A 124 -0.68 -12.85 -1.83
N VAL A 125 0.31 -13.63 -2.27
CA VAL A 125 1.73 -13.41 -1.96
C VAL A 125 2.54 -13.53 -3.24
N VAL A 126 3.34 -12.50 -3.52
CA VAL A 126 4.19 -12.40 -4.69
C VAL A 126 5.64 -12.37 -4.24
N PHE A 127 6.36 -13.46 -4.52
CA PHE A 127 7.79 -13.54 -4.26
C PHE A 127 8.57 -12.99 -5.46
N THR A 128 9.15 -11.80 -5.33
CA THR A 128 9.87 -11.17 -6.44
C THR A 128 11.11 -10.43 -5.97
N ASN A 129 12.17 -10.50 -6.78
CA ASN A 129 13.37 -9.67 -6.63
C ASN A 129 13.31 -8.42 -7.53
N CYS A 130 12.28 -8.31 -8.36
CA CYS A 130 12.07 -7.15 -9.22
C CYS A 130 11.56 -5.97 -8.39
N ASP A 131 12.16 -4.80 -8.57
CA ASP A 131 11.64 -3.56 -7.99
C ASP A 131 10.46 -3.00 -8.77
N ASN A 132 10.36 -3.28 -10.06
CA ASN A 132 9.23 -2.82 -10.85
C ASN A 132 7.98 -3.68 -10.53
N ILE A 133 6.99 -3.05 -9.90
CA ILE A 133 5.72 -3.66 -9.51
C ILE A 133 4.55 -3.24 -10.41
N SER A 134 4.79 -2.54 -11.52
CA SER A 134 3.73 -2.10 -12.44
C SER A 134 2.89 -3.25 -12.98
N PHE A 135 3.47 -4.46 -13.06
CA PHE A 135 2.76 -5.69 -13.44
C PHE A 135 1.56 -6.02 -12.53
N LEU A 136 1.51 -5.49 -11.30
CA LEU A 136 0.37 -5.65 -10.40
C LEU A 136 -0.80 -4.74 -10.76
N PHE A 137 -0.65 -3.83 -11.72
CA PHE A 137 -1.67 -2.85 -12.10
C PHE A 137 -2.22 -3.07 -13.52
N PHE A 138 -1.69 -4.03 -14.27
CA PHE A 138 -2.29 -4.46 -15.53
C PHE A 138 -3.35 -5.53 -15.26
N GLU A 139 -4.60 -5.22 -15.57
CA GLU A 139 -5.72 -6.17 -15.70
C GLU A 139 -6.06 -6.42 -17.17
#